data_AF-A0A0F8YE19-F1
#
_entry.id   AF-A0A0F8YE19-F1
#
_cell.length_a   1.000
_cell.length_b   1.000
_cell.length_c   1.000
_cell.angle_alpha   90.00
_cell.angle_beta   90.00
_cell.angle_gamma   90.00
#
_symmetry.space_group_name_H-M   'P 1'
#
loop_
_entity.id
_entity.type
_entity.pdbx_description
1 polymer ?
#
loop_
_entity_poly.entity_id
_entity_poly.type
_entity_poly.pdbx_seq_one_letter_code
_entity_poly.pdbx_strand_id
1 'polypeptide(L)'
;MSLNPKDPDIIIKERSSTSPLADVLPTLFKQGFIVFCGAGVSIPPPSCSPSWWMLTEEILKTFFSQIPEDYNLPKDMILKGPNQKPEEVFETFAVILEKRLNKVFEVLDVSEPNAVHIILARLAKAGILKACFTTNFDLYFDHALKKEGVDFELLVDNLDYDRCEDYNNKFLLCKIHGTIERPDTIISVASAYKSAKGFSPPKSTVFEMMLEKYACVFLGYSGYDFSHINYRRFWENVGPRVKRIIWNKRPGEESEPFLDDVFHTCADVFEYSVAEFPDDLTNALTGSTDIDFSIEGINSQFDEKAEVYYNRAKDKRLSYFTKWVKNFPEAHVLGLVMT
;
A
#
# COMPACT_ATOMS: atom_id res chain seq x y z
N MET A 1 17.85 -18.50 -19.68
CA MET A 1 17.00 -19.36 -20.53
C MET A 1 15.64 -18.71 -20.62
N SER A 2 15.28 -18.22 -21.80
CA SER A 2 13.95 -17.71 -22.11
C SER A 2 12.97 -18.87 -22.02
N LEU A 3 12.02 -18.79 -21.09
CA LEU A 3 10.84 -19.66 -21.08
C LEU A 3 9.63 -18.73 -21.09
N ASN A 4 9.25 -18.38 -22.30
CA ASN A 4 7.93 -17.93 -22.65
C ASN A 4 7.15 -19.17 -23.09
N PRO A 5 6.28 -19.76 -22.25
CA PRO A 5 5.21 -20.59 -22.75
C PRO A 5 3.97 -19.71 -22.85
N LYS A 6 3.75 -19.15 -24.05
CA LYS A 6 2.38 -18.90 -24.49
C LYS A 6 1.73 -20.27 -24.63
N ASP A 7 1.11 -20.75 -23.57
CA ASP A 7 0.21 -21.88 -23.64
C ASP A 7 -1.11 -21.37 -24.28
N PRO A 8 -1.47 -21.80 -25.50
CA PRO A 8 -2.57 -21.19 -26.25
C PRO A 8 -3.97 -21.64 -25.78
N ASP A 9 -4.08 -22.48 -24.74
CA ASP A 9 -5.35 -23.08 -24.31
C ASP A 9 -5.78 -22.73 -22.87
N ILE A 10 -5.30 -21.61 -22.30
CA ILE A 10 -6.01 -21.02 -21.16
C ILE A 10 -7.29 -20.40 -21.73
N ILE A 11 -8.37 -21.17 -21.70
CA ILE A 11 -9.73 -20.66 -21.83
C ILE A 11 -9.87 -19.58 -20.76
N ILE A 12 -9.74 -18.32 -21.17
CA ILE A 12 -10.13 -17.17 -20.37
C ILE A 12 -11.64 -17.35 -20.20
N LYS A 13 -12.05 -18.00 -19.11
CA LYS A 13 -13.43 -17.85 -18.63
C LYS A 13 -13.64 -16.36 -18.50
N GLU A 14 -14.61 -15.81 -19.24
CA GLU A 14 -15.15 -14.48 -18.94
C GLU A 14 -15.50 -14.46 -17.44
N ARG A 15 -14.59 -13.92 -16.62
CA ARG A 15 -14.79 -13.85 -15.18
C ARG A 15 -15.65 -12.64 -14.85
N SER A 16 -16.65 -12.92 -14.01
CA SER A 16 -17.51 -12.06 -13.19
C SER A 16 -17.80 -10.67 -13.72
N SER A 17 -19.08 -10.37 -13.96
CA SER A 17 -19.61 -9.02 -13.96
C SER A 17 -18.99 -8.19 -12.83
N THR A 18 -18.36 -7.07 -13.17
CA THR A 18 -17.83 -6.14 -12.19
C THR A 18 -18.99 -5.44 -11.48
N SER A 19 -19.05 -5.54 -10.16
CA SER A 19 -20.08 -4.88 -9.34
C SER A 19 -19.52 -3.64 -8.63
N PRO A 20 -20.35 -2.60 -8.39
CA PRO A 20 -19.97 -1.53 -7.47
C PRO A 20 -19.57 -2.08 -6.10
N LEU A 21 -18.50 -1.53 -5.49
CA LEU A 21 -18.10 -1.92 -4.13
C LEU A 21 -19.25 -1.72 -3.13
N ALA A 22 -20.11 -0.73 -3.38
CA ALA A 22 -21.30 -0.45 -2.58
C ALA A 22 -22.29 -1.61 -2.51
N ASP A 23 -22.32 -2.49 -3.51
CA ASP A 23 -23.20 -3.65 -3.52
C ASP A 23 -22.54 -4.86 -2.87
N VAL A 24 -21.21 -4.97 -3.00
CA VAL A 24 -20.45 -6.15 -2.54
C VAL A 24 -20.13 -6.05 -1.05
N LEU A 25 -19.66 -4.89 -0.58
CA LEU A 25 -19.12 -4.71 0.76
C LEU A 25 -20.16 -5.00 1.87
N PRO A 26 -21.44 -4.57 1.77
CA PRO A 26 -22.44 -4.87 2.79
C PRO A 26 -22.67 -6.36 3.02
N THR A 27 -22.49 -7.20 2.00
CA THR A 27 -22.64 -8.65 2.11
C THR A 27 -21.63 -9.28 3.07
N LEU A 28 -20.54 -8.57 3.37
CA LEU A 28 -19.46 -9.05 4.24
C LEU A 28 -19.68 -8.70 5.71
N PHE A 29 -20.52 -7.72 6.05
CA PHE A 29 -20.56 -7.16 7.42
C PHE A 29 -20.93 -8.18 8.49
N LYS A 30 -21.87 -9.08 8.20
CA LYS A 30 -22.28 -10.14 9.12
C LYS A 30 -21.20 -11.18 9.38
N GLN A 31 -20.35 -11.42 8.38
CA GLN A 31 -19.29 -12.44 8.47
C GLN A 31 -17.97 -11.86 8.99
N GLY A 32 -17.82 -10.54 8.88
CA GLY A 32 -16.54 -9.87 9.00
C GLY A 32 -15.63 -10.12 7.81
N PHE A 33 -14.69 -9.21 7.60
CA PHE A 33 -13.73 -9.28 6.50
C PHE A 33 -12.38 -8.69 6.90
N ILE A 34 -11.36 -8.93 6.08
CA ILE A 34 -10.06 -8.28 6.17
C ILE A 34 -9.86 -7.38 4.94
N VAL A 35 -9.00 -6.37 5.09
CA VAL A 35 -8.55 -5.56 3.95
C VAL A 35 -7.08 -5.74 3.69
N PHE A 36 -6.69 -5.64 2.41
CA PHE A 36 -5.32 -5.46 1.99
C PHE A 36 -5.20 -4.11 1.25
N CYS A 37 -4.50 -3.16 1.84
CA CYS A 37 -4.43 -1.79 1.38
C CYS A 37 -3.07 -1.47 0.74
N GLY A 38 -3.10 -0.75 -0.38
CA GLY A 38 -1.93 -0.15 -0.99
C GLY A 38 -1.92 1.38 -0.86
N ALA A 39 -0.96 2.03 -1.51
CA ALA A 39 -0.79 3.48 -1.43
C ALA A 39 -2.02 4.26 -1.90
N GLY A 40 -2.85 3.67 -2.75
CA GLY A 40 -4.05 4.27 -3.30
C GLY A 40 -5.09 4.72 -2.26
N VAL A 41 -5.10 4.12 -1.06
CA VAL A 41 -6.01 4.56 0.04
C VAL A 41 -5.51 5.82 0.73
N SER A 42 -4.22 6.13 0.63
CA SER A 42 -3.59 7.27 1.30
C SER A 42 -3.41 8.48 0.36
N ILE A 43 -3.71 8.33 -0.93
CA ILE A 43 -3.69 9.42 -1.92
C ILE A 43 -4.79 10.45 -1.66
N PRO A 44 -6.07 10.09 -1.41
CA PRO A 44 -7.11 11.09 -1.23
C PRO A 44 -6.84 12.07 -0.09
N PRO A 45 -7.32 13.32 -0.19
CA PRO A 45 -7.20 14.31 0.88
C PRO A 45 -7.89 13.88 2.17
N PRO A 46 -7.42 14.36 3.34
CA PRO A 46 -6.24 15.20 3.55
C PRO A 46 -4.89 14.47 3.53
N SER A 47 -4.85 13.14 3.56
CA SER A 47 -3.60 12.37 3.68
C SER A 47 -2.61 12.72 2.57
N CYS A 48 -3.09 12.79 1.32
CA CYS A 48 -2.32 13.29 0.17
C CYS A 48 -0.92 12.64 0.03
N SER A 49 -0.80 11.36 0.41
CA SER A 49 0.42 10.58 0.19
C SER A 49 0.69 10.51 -1.30
N PRO A 50 1.95 10.71 -1.72
CA PRO A 50 2.33 10.48 -3.10
C PRO A 50 2.24 8.97 -3.43
N SER A 51 2.04 8.65 -4.71
CA SER A 51 2.32 7.29 -5.18
C SER A 51 3.81 6.99 -5.06
N TRP A 52 4.19 5.71 -5.11
CA TRP A 52 5.61 5.30 -5.08
C TRP A 52 6.45 5.99 -6.16
N TRP A 53 5.88 6.13 -7.37
CA TRP A 53 6.49 6.81 -8.50
C TRP A 53 6.73 8.30 -8.21
N MET A 54 5.70 8.99 -7.73
CA MET A 54 5.80 10.42 -7.41
C MET A 54 6.79 10.66 -6.25
N LEU A 55 6.77 9.81 -5.23
CA LEU A 55 7.69 9.88 -4.10
C LEU A 55 9.15 9.75 -4.55
N THR A 56 9.43 8.72 -5.35
CA THR A 56 10.77 8.46 -5.89
C THR A 56 11.23 9.62 -6.77
N GLU A 57 10.36 10.15 -7.62
CA GLU A 57 10.65 11.30 -8.47
C GLU A 57 10.94 12.56 -7.63
N GLU A 58 10.14 12.85 -6.58
CA GLU A 58 10.35 13.98 -5.68
C GLU A 58 11.70 13.87 -4.93
N ILE A 59 12.04 12.69 -4.42
CA ILE A 59 13.32 12.43 -3.72
C ILE A 59 14.49 12.66 -4.67
N LEU A 60 14.47 12.02 -5.85
CA LEU A 60 15.55 12.12 -6.83
C LEU A 60 15.72 13.57 -7.30
N LYS A 61 14.65 14.22 -7.76
CA LYS A 61 14.71 15.63 -8.20
C LYS A 61 15.31 16.55 -7.14
N THR A 62 14.88 16.40 -5.88
CA THR A 62 15.39 17.23 -4.79
C THR A 62 16.86 16.95 -4.51
N PHE A 63 17.27 15.67 -4.49
CA PHE A 63 18.67 15.29 -4.30
C PHE A 63 19.58 15.90 -5.38
N PHE A 64 19.23 15.71 -6.65
CA PHE A 64 20.08 16.19 -7.75
C PHE A 64 20.07 17.72 -7.92
N SER A 65 19.00 18.41 -7.51
CA SER A 65 18.98 19.88 -7.48
C SER A 65 20.03 20.51 -6.55
N GLN A 66 20.57 19.75 -5.60
CA GLN A 66 21.58 20.24 -4.65
C GLN A 66 23.01 19.98 -5.11
N ILE A 67 23.20 19.30 -6.24
CA ILE A 67 24.55 19.05 -6.79
C ILE A 67 24.97 20.30 -7.59
N PRO A 68 26.18 20.85 -7.35
CA PRO A 68 26.67 22.01 -8.09
C PRO A 68 26.71 21.79 -9.61
N GLU A 69 26.42 22.83 -10.39
CA GLU A 69 26.35 22.74 -11.86
C GLU A 69 27.70 22.37 -12.50
N ASP A 70 28.82 22.69 -11.83
CA ASP A 70 30.18 22.41 -12.28
C ASP A 70 30.47 20.91 -12.47
N TYR A 71 29.65 20.02 -11.90
CA TYR A 71 29.75 18.58 -12.07
C TYR A 71 29.12 18.06 -13.38
N ASN A 72 28.45 18.94 -14.15
CA ASN A 72 27.89 18.67 -15.48
C ASN A 72 27.02 17.38 -15.56
N LEU A 73 26.32 17.06 -14.47
CA LEU A 73 25.43 15.90 -14.44
C LEU A 73 24.18 16.19 -15.30
N PRO A 74 23.80 15.29 -16.23
CA PRO A 74 22.59 15.47 -17.00
C PRO A 74 21.36 15.39 -16.08
N LYS A 75 20.76 16.56 -15.80
CA LYS A 75 19.60 16.73 -14.90
C LYS A 75 18.39 15.90 -15.33
N ASP A 76 18.35 15.48 -16.60
CA ASP A 76 17.32 14.71 -17.30
C ASP A 76 17.62 13.19 -17.35
N MET A 77 18.89 12.77 -17.35
CA MET A 77 19.28 11.35 -17.47
C MET A 77 18.88 10.51 -16.25
N ILE A 78 18.75 11.15 -15.09
CA ILE A 78 18.41 10.49 -13.82
C ILE A 78 16.92 10.10 -13.73
N LEU A 79 16.06 10.67 -14.59
CA LEU A 79 14.61 10.51 -14.42
C LEU A 79 13.91 9.79 -15.57
N LYS A 80 14.54 9.65 -16.75
CA LYS A 80 13.85 9.12 -17.93
C LYS A 80 14.81 8.44 -18.93
N GLY A 81 15.30 7.25 -18.59
CA GLY A 81 15.52 6.25 -19.64
C GLY A 81 14.16 5.73 -20.12
N PRO A 82 13.83 5.68 -21.41
CA PRO A 82 12.52 5.20 -21.90
C PRO A 82 12.17 3.76 -21.47
N ASN A 83 13.13 3.02 -20.93
CA ASN A 83 13.00 1.64 -20.47
C ASN A 83 13.36 1.43 -18.98
N GLN A 84 13.74 2.47 -18.23
CA GLN A 84 14.18 2.31 -16.83
C GLN A 84 13.04 2.57 -15.86
N LYS A 85 12.86 1.66 -14.91
CA LYS A 85 11.88 1.81 -13.84
C LYS A 85 12.49 2.58 -12.66
N PRO A 86 11.77 3.49 -11.99
CA PRO A 86 12.25 4.22 -10.82
C PRO A 86 12.72 3.28 -9.73
N GLU A 87 12.14 2.09 -9.60
CA GLU A 87 12.60 1.07 -8.65
C GLU A 87 14.05 0.66 -8.91
N GLU A 88 14.49 0.59 -10.16
CA GLU A 88 15.88 0.22 -10.53
C GLU A 88 16.86 1.38 -10.24
N VAL A 89 16.43 2.62 -10.54
CA VAL A 89 17.21 3.83 -10.21
C VAL A 89 17.31 4.00 -8.69
N PHE A 90 16.19 3.79 -7.99
CA PHE A 90 16.08 3.90 -6.56
C PHE A 90 16.78 2.75 -5.82
N GLU A 91 16.92 1.58 -6.43
CA GLU A 91 17.73 0.49 -5.90
C GLU A 91 19.21 0.86 -5.84
N THR A 92 19.74 1.52 -6.87
CA THR A 92 21.09 2.08 -6.85
C THR A 92 21.23 3.15 -5.77
N PHE A 93 20.21 4.02 -5.63
CA PHE A 93 20.14 5.04 -4.58
C PHE A 93 20.12 4.43 -3.17
N ALA A 94 19.38 3.33 -2.98
CA ALA A 94 19.29 2.62 -1.71
C ALA A 94 20.59 1.93 -1.31
N VAL A 95 21.34 1.38 -2.27
CA VAL A 95 22.68 0.82 -2.00
C VAL A 95 23.63 1.90 -1.51
N ILE A 96 23.56 3.09 -2.10
CA ILE A 96 24.50 4.19 -1.81
C ILE A 96 24.14 4.92 -0.51
N LEU A 97 22.85 5.13 -0.24
CA LEU A 97 22.40 5.83 0.96
C LEU A 97 22.15 4.91 2.16
N GLU A 98 22.08 3.60 1.93
CA GLU A 98 21.84 2.58 2.95
C GLU A 98 20.72 2.99 3.93
N LYS A 99 20.96 2.87 5.25
CA LYS A 99 20.01 3.25 6.31
C LYS A 99 19.57 4.72 6.27
N ARG A 100 20.33 5.61 5.62
CA ARG A 100 19.98 7.03 5.53
C ARG A 100 18.77 7.25 4.63
N LEU A 101 18.52 6.34 3.69
CA LEU A 101 17.33 6.36 2.85
C LEU A 101 16.06 6.15 3.68
N ASN A 102 16.07 5.26 4.67
CA ASN A 102 14.87 4.93 5.42
C ASN A 102 14.28 6.15 6.16
N LYS A 103 15.14 7.08 6.59
CA LYS A 103 14.69 8.34 7.22
C LYS A 103 13.97 9.28 6.26
N VAL A 104 14.25 9.20 4.95
CA VAL A 104 13.59 10.07 3.96
C VAL A 104 12.08 9.84 3.93
N PHE A 105 11.62 8.65 4.31
CA PHE A 105 10.21 8.27 4.29
C PHE A 105 9.39 8.88 5.42
N GLU A 106 10.00 9.48 6.46
CA GLU A 106 9.27 10.27 7.47
C GLU A 106 8.41 11.38 6.84
N VAL A 107 8.78 11.79 5.63
CA VAL A 107 8.03 12.71 4.76
C VAL A 107 6.59 12.26 4.44
N LEU A 108 6.27 10.97 4.64
CA LEU A 108 4.96 10.41 4.38
C LEU A 108 3.94 10.75 5.47
N ASP A 109 4.39 11.20 6.64
CA ASP A 109 3.54 11.61 7.77
C ASP A 109 3.56 13.13 7.96
N VAL A 110 3.06 13.85 6.95
CA VAL A 110 3.02 15.32 6.91
C VAL A 110 1.60 15.88 7.02
N SER A 111 0.59 15.02 7.11
CA SER A 111 -0.83 15.36 7.06
C SER A 111 -1.65 14.53 8.05
N GLU A 112 -2.96 14.47 7.82
CA GLU A 112 -3.92 13.75 8.66
C GLU A 112 -4.50 12.53 7.92
N PRO A 113 -5.03 11.54 8.65
CA PRO A 113 -5.79 10.45 8.04
C PRO A 113 -7.02 10.95 7.27
N ASN A 114 -7.23 10.40 6.07
CA ASN A 114 -8.42 10.67 5.27
C ASN A 114 -9.64 9.81 5.65
N ALA A 115 -10.75 10.08 4.98
CA ALA A 115 -12.02 9.37 5.17
C ALA A 115 -11.90 7.85 5.06
N VAL A 116 -11.04 7.32 4.16
CA VAL A 116 -10.83 5.86 4.02
C VAL A 116 -10.27 5.26 5.30
N HIS A 117 -9.21 5.86 5.85
CA HIS A 117 -8.60 5.38 7.10
C HIS A 117 -9.57 5.46 8.28
N ILE A 118 -10.31 6.57 8.39
CA ILE A 118 -11.30 6.79 9.46
C ILE A 118 -12.42 5.75 9.37
N ILE A 119 -12.95 5.51 8.17
CA ILE A 119 -13.98 4.50 7.91
C ILE A 119 -13.49 3.11 8.33
N LEU A 120 -12.28 2.71 7.90
CA LEU A 120 -11.73 1.40 8.23
C LEU A 120 -11.44 1.25 9.73
N ALA A 121 -11.00 2.32 10.40
CA ALA A 121 -10.83 2.33 11.85
C ALA A 121 -12.17 2.18 12.60
N ARG A 122 -13.25 2.80 12.11
CA ARG A 122 -14.59 2.62 12.70
C ARG A 122 -15.14 1.20 12.46
N LEU A 123 -14.93 0.63 11.28
CA LEU A 123 -15.27 -0.77 11.01
C LEU A 123 -14.49 -1.74 11.90
N ALA A 124 -13.22 -1.44 12.20
CA ALA A 124 -12.41 -2.19 13.16
C ALA A 124 -12.98 -2.07 14.57
N LYS A 125 -13.33 -0.86 15.01
CA LYS A 125 -13.98 -0.59 16.31
C LYS A 125 -15.29 -1.37 16.49
N ALA A 126 -16.08 -1.46 15.42
CA ALA A 126 -17.33 -2.21 15.39
C ALA A 126 -17.12 -3.74 15.35
N GLY A 127 -15.86 -4.21 15.27
CA GLY A 127 -15.53 -5.63 15.16
C GLY A 127 -15.91 -6.25 13.81
N ILE A 128 -16.27 -5.44 12.80
CA ILE A 128 -16.63 -5.90 11.46
C ILE A 128 -15.36 -6.15 10.65
N LEU A 129 -14.44 -5.18 10.64
CA LEU A 129 -13.12 -5.35 10.04
C LEU A 129 -12.23 -6.13 11.02
N LYS A 130 -11.69 -7.26 10.57
CA LYS A 130 -10.96 -8.22 11.41
C LYS A 130 -9.46 -7.99 11.43
N ALA A 131 -8.92 -7.47 10.32
CA ALA A 131 -7.54 -7.02 10.21
C ALA A 131 -7.38 -6.08 9.02
N CYS A 132 -6.34 -5.25 9.08
CA CYS A 132 -5.83 -4.47 7.96
C CYS A 132 -4.39 -4.89 7.66
N PHE A 133 -4.18 -5.44 6.47
CA PHE A 133 -2.86 -5.64 5.90
C PHE A 133 -2.55 -4.45 4.99
N THR A 134 -1.33 -3.91 5.06
CA THR A 134 -0.95 -2.78 4.21
C THR A 134 0.52 -2.83 3.80
N THR A 135 0.80 -2.38 2.58
CA THR A 135 2.15 -2.14 2.09
C THR A 135 2.65 -0.72 2.39
N ASN A 136 1.82 0.13 3.00
CA ASN A 136 2.13 1.53 3.25
C ASN A 136 3.00 1.69 4.51
N PHE A 137 4.00 2.56 4.42
CA PHE A 137 4.89 2.88 5.55
C PHE A 137 4.34 4.01 6.43
N ASP A 138 3.42 4.82 5.90
CA ASP A 138 2.81 5.96 6.59
C ASP A 138 2.05 5.56 7.86
N LEU A 139 1.72 6.54 8.70
CA LEU A 139 1.07 6.32 10.00
C LEU A 139 -0.43 6.59 9.97
N TYR A 140 -1.05 6.74 8.80
CA TYR A 140 -2.44 7.20 8.75
C TYR A 140 -3.44 6.18 9.29
N PHE A 141 -3.17 4.89 9.12
CA PHE A 141 -3.95 3.85 9.80
C PHE A 141 -3.74 3.86 11.31
N ASP A 142 -2.50 3.98 11.78
CA ASP A 142 -2.17 4.04 13.21
C ASP A 142 -2.86 5.24 13.87
N HIS A 143 -2.79 6.41 13.24
CA HIS A 143 -3.44 7.64 13.71
C HIS A 143 -4.97 7.50 13.72
N ALA A 144 -5.57 6.92 12.67
CA ALA A 144 -7.01 6.71 12.61
C ALA A 144 -7.50 5.72 13.68
N LEU A 145 -6.81 4.58 13.86
CA LEU A 145 -7.14 3.57 14.87
C LEU A 145 -6.99 4.12 16.29
N LYS A 146 -5.90 4.83 16.58
CA LYS A 146 -5.67 5.50 17.88
C LYS A 146 -6.77 6.54 18.15
N LYS A 147 -7.12 7.37 17.16
CA LYS A 147 -8.14 8.43 17.28
C LYS A 147 -9.54 7.85 17.53
N GLU A 148 -9.88 6.74 16.87
CA GLU A 148 -11.16 6.05 17.06
C GLU A 148 -11.18 5.17 18.33
N GLY A 149 -10.04 5.00 19.02
CA GLY A 149 -9.93 4.25 20.26
C GLY A 149 -10.01 2.73 20.05
N VAL A 150 -9.49 2.24 18.93
CA VAL A 150 -9.40 0.80 18.65
C VAL A 150 -8.23 0.20 19.42
N ASP A 151 -8.46 -0.90 20.13
CA ASP A 151 -7.38 -1.73 20.68
C ASP A 151 -6.82 -2.61 19.57
N PHE A 152 -5.59 -2.34 19.15
CA PHE A 152 -4.95 -3.04 18.05
C PHE A 152 -3.52 -3.47 18.38
N GLU A 153 -3.10 -4.54 17.71
CA GLU A 153 -1.73 -5.02 17.68
C GLU A 153 -1.08 -4.61 16.35
N LEU A 154 0.10 -4.01 16.42
CA LEU A 154 0.86 -3.53 15.26
C LEU A 154 1.96 -4.54 14.90
N LEU A 155 1.79 -5.23 13.76
CA LEU A 155 2.75 -6.21 13.27
C LEU A 155 3.54 -5.63 12.10
N VAL A 156 4.86 -5.52 12.24
CA VAL A 156 5.72 -4.86 11.24
C VAL A 156 6.88 -5.76 10.82
N ASP A 157 7.64 -6.27 11.78
CA ASP A 157 8.78 -7.15 11.50
C ASP A 157 8.47 -8.60 11.87
N ASN A 158 9.30 -9.54 11.38
CA ASN A 158 9.04 -10.97 11.54
C ASN A 158 8.85 -11.40 13.00
N LEU A 159 9.48 -10.74 13.98
CA LEU A 159 9.32 -11.09 15.39
C LEU A 159 7.93 -10.72 15.90
N ASP A 160 7.35 -9.62 15.42
CA ASP A 160 5.96 -9.27 15.75
C ASP A 160 5.00 -10.36 15.23
N TYR A 161 5.19 -10.80 13.98
CA TYR A 161 4.35 -11.85 13.37
C TYR A 161 4.56 -13.21 14.02
N ASP A 162 5.78 -13.58 14.40
CA ASP A 162 6.07 -14.86 15.07
C ASP A 162 5.48 -14.90 16.50
N ARG A 163 5.46 -13.76 17.19
CA ARG A 163 4.87 -13.64 18.55
C ARG A 163 3.36 -13.48 18.53
N CYS A 164 2.77 -13.49 17.35
CA CYS A 164 1.35 -13.35 17.17
C CYS A 164 0.64 -14.65 17.60
N GLU A 165 0.44 -14.83 18.91
CA GLU A 165 -0.31 -15.95 19.48
C GLU A 165 -1.83 -15.74 19.28
N ASP A 166 -2.58 -16.84 19.10
CA ASP A 166 -4.02 -16.85 18.83
C ASP A 166 -4.78 -15.82 19.71
N TYR A 167 -5.36 -14.85 19.02
CA TYR A 167 -5.58 -13.45 19.38
C TYR A 167 -6.42 -13.17 20.64
N ASN A 168 -5.89 -12.32 21.53
CA ASN A 168 -6.58 -11.66 22.65
C ASN A 168 -7.64 -10.62 22.19
N ASN A 169 -8.52 -10.96 21.25
CA ASN A 169 -9.60 -10.10 20.73
C ASN A 169 -9.19 -8.73 20.14
N LYS A 170 -7.90 -8.46 19.95
CA LYS A 170 -7.41 -7.19 19.36
C LYS A 170 -7.54 -7.15 17.85
N PHE A 171 -7.70 -5.96 17.30
CA PHE A 171 -7.59 -5.73 15.87
C PHE A 171 -6.12 -5.85 15.40
N LEU A 172 -5.88 -6.34 14.19
CA LEU A 172 -4.51 -6.41 13.64
C LEU A 172 -4.27 -5.33 12.60
N LEU A 173 -3.21 -4.55 12.80
CA LEU A 173 -2.61 -3.71 11.76
C LEU A 173 -1.28 -4.34 11.33
N CYS A 174 -1.30 -4.99 10.17
CA CYS A 174 -0.19 -5.73 9.61
C CYS A 174 0.51 -4.91 8.51
N LYS A 175 1.64 -4.27 8.84
CA LYS A 175 2.44 -3.50 7.87
C LYS A 175 3.51 -4.37 7.22
N ILE A 176 3.23 -4.85 6.01
CA ILE A 176 4.06 -5.84 5.31
C ILE A 176 5.42 -5.26 4.92
N HIS A 177 5.48 -3.99 4.54
CA HIS A 177 6.70 -3.35 4.08
C HIS A 177 7.41 -2.50 5.15
N GLY A 178 6.99 -2.58 6.41
CA GLY A 178 7.60 -1.77 7.47
C GLY A 178 6.80 -0.51 7.81
N THR A 179 7.36 0.33 8.67
CA THR A 179 6.72 1.58 9.13
C THR A 179 7.76 2.67 9.35
N ILE A 180 7.39 3.94 9.14
CA ILE A 180 8.30 5.07 9.39
C ILE A 180 8.65 5.25 10.87
N GLU A 181 7.84 4.75 11.81
CA GLU A 181 8.18 4.72 13.24
C GLU A 181 9.33 3.74 13.56
N ARG A 182 9.55 2.74 12.71
CA ARG A 182 10.65 1.76 12.81
C ARG A 182 11.42 1.72 11.48
N PRO A 183 12.18 2.77 11.11
CA PRO A 183 12.77 2.91 9.77
C PRO A 183 13.61 1.71 9.31
N ASP A 184 14.29 1.00 10.23
CA ASP A 184 15.08 -0.19 9.91
C ASP A 184 14.24 -1.38 9.41
N THR A 185 12.91 -1.31 9.52
CA THR A 185 11.95 -2.31 9.01
C THR A 185 11.50 -2.05 7.58
N ILE A 186 11.77 -0.86 7.03
CA ILE A 186 11.25 -0.43 5.72
C ILE A 186 11.82 -1.28 4.58
N ILE A 187 10.94 -1.66 3.67
CA ILE A 187 11.19 -2.48 2.48
C ILE A 187 10.79 -1.65 1.26
N SER A 188 11.78 -0.97 0.68
CA SER A 188 11.55 0.08 -0.32
C SER A 188 12.11 -0.23 -1.71
N VAL A 189 12.74 -1.39 -1.91
CA VAL A 189 13.41 -1.74 -3.17
C VAL A 189 13.13 -3.17 -3.59
N ALA A 190 13.22 -3.42 -4.90
CA ALA A 190 12.92 -4.71 -5.51
C ALA A 190 13.73 -5.87 -4.91
N SER A 191 15.01 -5.67 -4.58
CA SER A 191 15.83 -6.67 -3.86
C SER A 191 15.34 -6.98 -2.45
N ALA A 192 14.78 -5.99 -1.75
CA ALA A 192 14.30 -6.18 -0.38
C ALA A 192 13.06 -7.10 -0.35
N TYR A 193 12.23 -7.09 -1.39
CA TYR A 193 11.12 -8.05 -1.56
C TYR A 193 11.58 -9.49 -1.77
N LYS A 194 12.79 -9.70 -2.32
CA LYS A 194 13.41 -11.03 -2.49
C LYS A 194 14.08 -11.55 -1.21
N SER A 195 14.25 -10.70 -0.21
CA SER A 195 14.90 -11.05 1.05
C SER A 195 13.89 -11.65 2.06
N ALA A 196 14.41 -12.28 3.11
CA ALA A 196 13.60 -12.74 4.26
C ALA A 196 12.92 -11.59 5.04
N LYS A 197 13.21 -10.33 4.71
CA LYS A 197 12.54 -9.17 5.29
C LYS A 197 11.20 -8.84 4.62
N GLY A 198 11.05 -9.18 3.34
CA GLY A 198 9.87 -8.92 2.48
C GLY A 198 8.59 -9.61 2.95
N PHE A 199 7.83 -10.18 2.02
CA PHE A 199 6.74 -11.10 2.36
C PHE A 199 7.30 -12.45 2.79
N SER A 200 7.59 -12.54 4.09
CA SER A 200 8.31 -13.63 4.75
C SER A 200 7.38 -14.72 5.28
N PRO A 201 7.89 -15.91 5.64
CA PRO A 201 7.06 -17.00 6.20
C PRO A 201 6.22 -16.61 7.43
N PRO A 202 6.71 -15.80 8.39
CA PRO A 202 5.88 -15.33 9.50
C PRO A 202 4.69 -14.46 9.02
N LYS A 203 4.95 -13.54 8.10
CA LYS A 203 3.91 -12.68 7.51
C LYS A 203 2.88 -13.48 6.71
N SER A 204 3.34 -14.44 5.92
CA SER A 204 2.47 -15.30 5.13
C SER A 204 1.60 -16.17 6.01
N THR A 205 2.13 -16.70 7.12
CA THR A 205 1.36 -17.53 8.06
C THR A 205 0.17 -16.77 8.64
N VAL A 206 0.39 -15.55 9.13
CA VAL A 206 -0.70 -14.70 9.66
C VAL A 206 -1.71 -14.34 8.57
N PHE A 207 -1.23 -13.99 7.36
CA PHE A 207 -2.14 -13.62 6.27
C PHE A 207 -2.97 -14.83 5.79
N GLU A 208 -2.35 -16.00 5.65
CA GLU A 208 -3.01 -17.28 5.35
C GLU A 208 -4.12 -17.59 6.35
N MET A 209 -3.82 -17.56 7.65
CA MET A 209 -4.82 -17.79 8.70
C MET A 209 -6.03 -16.87 8.58
N MET A 210 -5.84 -15.62 8.14
CA MET A 210 -6.94 -14.67 7.96
C MET A 210 -7.72 -14.91 6.67
N LEU A 211 -7.04 -15.28 5.56
CA LEU A 211 -7.66 -15.62 4.28
C LEU A 211 -8.53 -16.88 4.34
N GLU A 212 -8.20 -17.83 5.21
CA GLU A 212 -9.02 -19.02 5.45
C GLU A 212 -10.32 -18.70 6.18
N LYS A 213 -10.30 -17.68 7.06
CA LYS A 213 -11.43 -17.35 7.95
C LYS A 213 -12.35 -16.28 7.36
N TYR A 214 -11.80 -15.33 6.63
CA TYR A 214 -12.49 -14.10 6.22
C TYR A 214 -12.31 -13.80 4.73
N ALA A 215 -13.30 -13.12 4.15
CA ALA A 215 -13.13 -12.53 2.83
C ALA A 215 -12.07 -11.43 2.89
N CYS A 216 -11.25 -11.31 1.84
CA CYS A 216 -10.23 -10.27 1.71
C CYS A 216 -10.62 -9.27 0.63
N VAL A 217 -10.66 -7.99 1.00
CA VAL A 217 -10.94 -6.88 0.07
C VAL A 217 -9.65 -6.11 -0.18
N PHE A 218 -9.18 -6.11 -1.43
CA PHE A 218 -8.05 -5.28 -1.84
C PHE A 218 -8.54 -3.85 -2.13
N LEU A 219 -7.91 -2.85 -1.52
CA LEU A 219 -8.28 -1.44 -1.64
C LEU A 219 -7.05 -0.60 -1.99
N GLY A 220 -7.08 0.12 -3.12
CA GLY A 220 -6.00 1.03 -3.52
C GLY A 220 -4.64 0.35 -3.67
N TYR A 221 -4.63 -0.96 -3.90
CA TYR A 221 -3.44 -1.78 -4.10
C TYR A 221 -3.30 -2.14 -5.57
N SER A 222 -2.08 -1.97 -6.10
CA SER A 222 -1.80 -2.07 -7.53
C SER A 222 -1.20 -3.41 -7.97
N GLY A 223 -1.13 -4.39 -7.07
CA GLY A 223 -0.70 -5.76 -7.42
C GLY A 223 0.76 -5.94 -7.84
N TYR A 224 1.55 -4.88 -8.05
CA TYR A 224 2.90 -4.98 -8.64
C TYR A 224 3.85 -5.87 -7.84
N ASP A 225 3.71 -5.95 -6.51
CA ASP A 225 4.55 -6.82 -5.68
C ASP A 225 4.27 -8.31 -5.96
N PHE A 226 3.10 -8.66 -6.49
CA PHE A 226 2.76 -10.04 -6.85
C PHE A 226 3.56 -10.56 -8.05
N SER A 227 4.28 -9.70 -8.76
CA SER A 227 5.29 -10.15 -9.73
C SER A 227 6.45 -10.91 -9.05
N HIS A 228 6.66 -10.73 -7.75
CA HIS A 228 7.71 -11.39 -7.00
C HIS A 228 7.37 -12.84 -6.62
N ILE A 229 8.38 -13.70 -6.68
CA ILE A 229 8.25 -15.16 -6.50
C ILE A 229 7.65 -15.57 -5.14
N ASN A 230 7.92 -14.80 -4.07
CA ASN A 230 7.39 -15.10 -2.74
C ASN A 230 5.87 -14.97 -2.68
N TYR A 231 5.31 -13.92 -3.31
CA TYR A 231 3.87 -13.73 -3.41
C TYR A 231 3.22 -14.76 -4.34
N ARG A 232 3.86 -15.09 -5.47
CA ARG A 232 3.35 -16.12 -6.40
C ARG A 232 3.22 -17.47 -5.72
N ARG A 233 4.29 -17.94 -5.06
CA ARG A 233 4.28 -19.20 -4.31
C ARG A 233 3.26 -19.20 -3.18
N PHE A 234 3.08 -18.05 -2.52
CA PHE A 234 2.05 -17.92 -1.50
C PHE A 234 0.66 -18.15 -2.06
N TRP A 235 0.28 -17.44 -3.11
CA TRP A 235 -1.04 -17.57 -3.74
C TRP A 235 -1.28 -18.96 -4.35
N GLU A 236 -0.27 -19.57 -4.95
CA GLU A 236 -0.30 -20.97 -5.39
C GLU A 236 -0.66 -21.93 -4.24
N ASN A 237 -0.06 -21.72 -3.05
CA ASN A 237 -0.25 -22.59 -1.90
C ASN A 237 -1.55 -22.32 -1.11
N VAL A 238 -1.92 -21.05 -0.92
CA VAL A 238 -3.09 -20.68 -0.11
C VAL A 238 -4.38 -20.71 -0.91
N GLY A 239 -4.32 -20.52 -2.24
CA GLY A 239 -5.48 -20.38 -3.11
C GLY A 239 -6.63 -21.36 -2.83
N PRO A 240 -6.39 -22.67 -2.72
CA PRO A 240 -7.44 -23.66 -2.44
C PRO A 240 -8.17 -23.50 -1.10
N ARG A 241 -7.65 -22.68 -0.18
CA ARG A 241 -8.18 -22.44 1.17
C ARG A 241 -8.69 -21.01 1.35
N VAL A 242 -8.53 -20.15 0.35
CA VAL A 242 -9.01 -18.76 0.40
C VAL A 242 -10.54 -18.75 0.41
N LYS A 243 -11.13 -18.01 1.34
CA LYS A 243 -12.59 -17.93 1.48
C LYS A 243 -13.26 -17.13 0.35
N ARG A 244 -12.73 -15.92 0.08
CA ARG A 244 -13.23 -14.99 -0.95
C ARG A 244 -12.24 -13.86 -1.16
N ILE A 245 -12.01 -13.46 -2.40
CA ILE A 245 -11.22 -12.28 -2.77
C ILE A 245 -12.11 -11.29 -3.51
N ILE A 246 -12.08 -10.03 -3.08
CA ILE A 246 -12.69 -8.92 -3.79
C ILE A 246 -11.57 -7.96 -4.16
N TRP A 247 -11.32 -7.83 -5.46
CA TRP A 247 -10.34 -6.90 -5.99
C TRP A 247 -11.02 -5.61 -6.42
N ASN A 248 -10.80 -4.52 -5.67
CA ASN A 248 -11.36 -3.23 -6.04
C ASN A 248 -10.47 -2.52 -7.07
N LYS A 249 -11.11 -2.11 -8.17
CA LYS A 249 -10.51 -1.27 -9.23
C LYS A 249 -11.03 0.15 -9.13
N ARG A 250 -10.20 1.10 -9.53
CA ARG A 250 -10.68 2.45 -9.80
C ARG A 250 -11.52 2.48 -11.08
N PRO A 251 -12.54 3.35 -11.17
CA PRO A 251 -13.29 3.52 -12.41
C PRO A 251 -12.36 3.86 -13.59
N GLY A 252 -12.46 3.09 -14.67
CA GLY A 252 -11.64 3.28 -15.87
C GLY A 252 -10.23 2.71 -15.79
N GLU A 253 -9.86 2.04 -14.70
CA GLU A 253 -8.60 1.30 -14.60
C GLU A 253 -8.66 0.03 -15.47
N GLU A 254 -7.75 -0.06 -16.44
CA GLU A 254 -7.59 -1.28 -17.25
C GLU A 254 -7.03 -2.42 -16.40
N SER A 255 -7.28 -3.67 -16.83
CA SER A 255 -6.84 -4.85 -16.08
C SER A 255 -5.34 -4.83 -15.83
N GLU A 256 -4.95 -4.91 -14.57
CA GLU A 256 -3.55 -5.04 -14.20
C GLU A 256 -2.99 -6.36 -14.74
N PRO A 257 -1.77 -6.35 -15.28
CA PRO A 257 -1.19 -7.55 -15.83
C PRO A 257 -1.01 -8.57 -14.69
N PHE A 258 -1.25 -9.84 -15.01
CA PHE A 258 -0.94 -11.01 -14.16
C PHE A 258 -1.90 -11.35 -13.01
N LEU A 259 -2.99 -10.62 -12.73
CA LEU A 259 -3.90 -11.01 -11.64
C LEU A 259 -4.52 -12.40 -11.87
N ASP A 260 -4.94 -12.72 -13.09
CA ASP A 260 -5.49 -14.05 -13.40
C ASP A 260 -4.48 -15.17 -13.21
N ASP A 261 -3.20 -14.88 -13.47
CA ASP A 261 -2.06 -15.78 -13.28
C ASP A 261 -1.70 -15.92 -11.80
N VAL A 262 -1.76 -14.84 -11.01
CA VAL A 262 -1.51 -14.87 -9.56
C VAL A 262 -2.62 -15.61 -8.82
N PHE A 263 -3.88 -15.36 -9.18
CA PHE A 263 -5.06 -15.90 -8.50
C PHE A 263 -5.68 -17.09 -9.24
N HIS A 264 -4.89 -17.81 -10.05
CA HIS A 264 -5.40 -18.95 -10.84
C HIS A 264 -5.92 -20.10 -9.95
N THR A 265 -5.33 -20.30 -8.77
CA THR A 265 -5.70 -21.35 -7.80
C THR A 265 -6.92 -21.02 -6.93
N CYS A 266 -7.39 -19.78 -6.92
CA CYS A 266 -8.59 -19.32 -6.22
C CYS A 266 -9.55 -18.56 -7.16
N ALA A 267 -9.54 -19.01 -8.41
CA ALA A 267 -10.29 -18.44 -9.52
C ALA A 267 -11.78 -18.28 -9.27
N ASP A 268 -12.35 -19.26 -8.59
CA ASP A 268 -13.77 -19.45 -8.30
C ASP A 268 -14.29 -18.57 -7.17
N VAL A 269 -13.38 -18.08 -6.32
CA VAL A 269 -13.70 -17.21 -5.18
C VAL A 269 -13.17 -15.78 -5.38
N PHE A 270 -12.68 -15.45 -6.58
CA PHE A 270 -12.16 -14.14 -6.95
C PHE A 270 -13.18 -13.32 -7.71
N GLU A 271 -13.45 -12.10 -7.25
CA GLU A 271 -14.42 -11.17 -7.83
C GLU A 271 -13.82 -9.78 -7.99
N TYR A 272 -14.20 -9.08 -9.06
CA TYR A 272 -13.88 -7.66 -9.23
C TYR A 272 -14.98 -6.77 -8.66
N SER A 273 -14.56 -5.68 -8.01
CA SER A 273 -15.43 -4.55 -7.69
C SER A 273 -14.87 -3.24 -8.23
N VAL A 274 -15.69 -2.19 -8.31
CA VAL A 274 -15.26 -0.84 -8.71
C VAL A 274 -15.65 0.18 -7.64
N ALA A 275 -14.72 1.07 -7.30
CA ALA A 275 -14.95 2.21 -6.42
C ALA A 275 -13.92 3.33 -6.64
N GLU A 276 -14.37 4.58 -6.56
CA GLU A 276 -13.51 5.75 -6.37
C GLU A 276 -13.51 6.15 -4.88
N PHE A 277 -12.32 6.38 -4.32
CA PHE A 277 -12.19 6.72 -2.89
C PHE A 277 -12.08 8.23 -2.67
N PRO A 278 -12.66 8.76 -1.57
CA PRO A 278 -13.37 8.02 -0.51
C PRO A 278 -14.88 7.83 -0.75
N ASP A 279 -15.43 8.42 -1.80
CA ASP A 279 -16.88 8.60 -1.97
C ASP A 279 -17.63 7.27 -2.08
N ASP A 280 -17.19 6.35 -2.93
CA ASP A 280 -17.89 5.08 -3.13
C ASP A 280 -17.78 4.14 -1.92
N LEU A 281 -16.68 4.24 -1.16
CA LEU A 281 -16.54 3.53 0.12
C LEU A 281 -17.51 4.09 1.16
N THR A 282 -17.70 5.41 1.17
CA THR A 282 -18.68 6.06 2.05
C THR A 282 -20.10 5.63 1.67
N ASN A 283 -20.42 5.65 0.37
CA ASN A 283 -21.72 5.22 -0.15
C ASN A 283 -22.03 3.76 0.20
N ALA A 284 -21.03 2.88 0.12
CA ALA A 284 -21.14 1.47 0.50
C ALA A 284 -21.62 1.27 1.94
N LEU A 285 -21.31 2.22 2.82
CA LEU A 285 -21.61 2.14 4.24
C LEU A 285 -22.92 2.85 4.59
N THR A 286 -23.24 3.97 3.93
CA THR A 286 -24.47 4.75 4.20
C THR A 286 -25.73 3.94 3.89
N GLY A 287 -25.66 3.06 2.87
CA GLY A 287 -26.79 2.23 2.46
C GLY A 287 -27.04 1.00 3.34
N SER A 288 -26.17 0.69 4.30
CA SER A 288 -26.22 -0.58 5.03
C SER A 288 -26.98 -0.47 6.35
N THR A 289 -28.09 -1.19 6.47
CA THR A 289 -28.84 -1.33 7.74
C THR A 289 -28.20 -2.30 8.73
N ASP A 290 -27.19 -3.07 8.30
CA ASP A 290 -26.52 -4.08 9.13
C ASP A 290 -25.42 -3.48 10.02
N ILE A 291 -25.22 -2.15 9.99
CA ILE A 291 -24.20 -1.45 10.75
C ILE A 291 -24.86 -0.50 11.77
N ASP A 292 -24.67 -0.77 13.06
CA ASP A 292 -25.10 0.11 14.16
C ASP A 292 -23.96 1.08 14.55
N PHE A 293 -23.39 1.80 13.58
CA PHE A 293 -22.51 2.93 13.85
C PHE A 293 -22.59 3.98 12.74
N SER A 294 -22.53 5.25 13.13
CA SER A 294 -22.66 6.38 12.20
C SER A 294 -21.35 6.67 11.47
N ILE A 295 -21.45 6.78 10.15
CA ILE A 295 -20.45 7.37 9.26
C ILE A 295 -20.81 8.81 8.87
N GLU A 296 -21.90 9.36 9.44
CA GLU A 296 -22.32 10.72 9.15
C GLU A 296 -21.22 11.71 9.51
N GLY A 297 -21.03 12.68 8.62
CA GLY A 297 -20.09 13.76 8.81
C GLY A 297 -18.60 13.40 8.70
N ILE A 298 -18.24 12.21 8.20
CA ILE A 298 -16.83 11.90 7.89
C ILE A 298 -16.32 12.81 6.76
N ASN A 299 -17.08 12.95 5.67
CA ASN A 299 -16.66 13.80 4.54
C ASN A 299 -16.78 15.31 4.88
N SER A 300 -17.69 15.69 5.78
CA SER A 300 -17.81 17.07 6.27
C SER A 300 -16.74 17.45 7.31
N GLN A 301 -15.79 16.56 7.61
CA GLN A 301 -14.59 16.94 8.39
C GLN A 301 -13.53 17.64 7.52
N PHE A 302 -13.72 17.65 6.19
CA PHE A 302 -12.74 18.18 5.24
C PHE A 302 -13.37 19.29 4.39
N ASP A 303 -13.42 20.50 4.95
CA ASP A 303 -14.10 21.66 4.34
C ASP A 303 -13.25 22.42 3.30
N GLU A 304 -11.99 22.06 3.13
CA GLU A 304 -11.10 22.67 2.14
C GLU A 304 -11.17 21.96 0.79
N LYS A 305 -10.92 22.70 -0.31
CA LYS A 305 -10.77 22.10 -1.64
C LYS A 305 -9.59 21.14 -1.66
N ALA A 306 -9.75 19.99 -2.33
CA ALA A 306 -8.72 18.95 -2.46
C ALA A 306 -7.33 19.48 -2.83
N GLU A 307 -7.27 20.42 -3.79
CA GLU A 307 -6.03 21.06 -4.25
C GLU A 307 -5.23 21.73 -3.11
N VAL A 308 -5.91 22.31 -2.13
CA VAL A 308 -5.25 22.98 -0.99
C VAL A 308 -4.53 21.96 -0.11
N TYR A 309 -5.16 20.81 0.15
CA TYR A 309 -4.53 19.71 0.88
C TYR A 309 -3.31 19.17 0.13
N TYR A 310 -3.45 18.92 -1.18
CA TYR A 310 -2.35 18.41 -2.00
C TYR A 310 -1.16 19.37 -2.03
N ASN A 311 -1.41 20.67 -2.22
CA ASN A 311 -0.35 21.69 -2.23
C ASN A 311 0.34 21.77 -0.87
N ARG A 312 -0.43 21.81 0.23
CA ARG A 312 0.12 21.85 1.60
C ARG A 312 0.97 20.62 1.91
N ALA A 313 0.49 19.43 1.58
CA ALA A 313 1.24 18.19 1.79
C ALA A 313 2.53 18.19 0.97
N LYS A 314 2.45 18.52 -0.33
CA LYS A 314 3.61 18.62 -1.22
C LYS A 314 4.65 19.62 -0.72
N ASP A 315 4.24 20.82 -0.30
CA ASP A 315 5.15 21.84 0.21
C ASP A 315 5.89 21.38 1.47
N LYS A 316 5.17 20.73 2.40
CA LYS A 316 5.79 20.12 3.58
C LYS A 316 6.80 19.03 3.18
N ARG A 317 6.46 18.18 2.21
CA ARG A 317 7.36 17.13 1.72
C ARG A 317 8.64 17.68 1.11
N LEU A 318 8.52 18.62 0.17
CA LEU A 318 9.66 19.26 -0.48
C LEU A 318 10.55 20.02 0.51
N SER A 319 9.94 20.66 1.51
CA SER A 319 10.67 21.30 2.62
C SER A 319 11.45 20.28 3.45
N TYR A 320 10.86 19.13 3.78
CA TYR A 320 11.54 18.03 4.47
C TYR A 320 12.71 17.49 3.62
N PHE A 321 12.48 17.15 2.35
CA PHE A 321 13.53 16.65 1.46
C PHE A 321 14.69 17.62 1.34
N THR A 322 14.41 18.92 1.17
CA THR A 322 15.46 19.94 1.10
C THR A 322 16.33 19.96 2.36
N LYS A 323 15.71 19.87 3.55
CA LYS A 323 16.45 19.79 4.83
C LYS A 323 17.23 18.49 4.94
N TRP A 324 16.63 17.37 4.54
CA TRP A 324 17.26 16.06 4.53
C TRP A 324 18.52 16.09 3.67
N VAL A 325 18.45 16.52 2.40
CA VAL A 325 19.62 16.60 1.49
C VAL A 325 20.72 17.54 2.03
N LYS A 326 20.36 18.67 2.65
CA LYS A 326 21.36 19.59 3.25
C LYS A 326 22.17 18.97 4.39
N ASN A 327 21.66 17.94 5.04
CA ASN A 327 22.38 17.22 6.09
C ASN A 327 23.39 16.20 5.54
N PHE A 328 23.60 16.13 4.22
CA PHE A 328 24.60 15.30 3.57
C PHE A 328 25.79 16.15 3.13
N PRO A 329 26.87 16.25 3.93
CA PRO A 329 28.07 16.99 3.52
C PRO A 329 28.69 16.43 2.22
N GLU A 330 28.46 15.15 1.90
CA GLU A 330 28.93 14.51 0.67
C GLU A 330 27.85 14.36 -0.44
N ALA A 331 26.71 15.06 -0.39
CA ALA A 331 25.63 14.90 -1.40
C ALA A 331 26.13 15.01 -2.85
N HIS A 332 27.08 15.92 -3.08
CA HIS A 332 27.73 16.12 -4.38
C HIS A 332 28.62 14.94 -4.81
N VAL A 333 29.36 14.33 -3.88
CA VAL A 333 30.18 13.13 -4.14
C VAL A 333 29.29 11.93 -4.43
N LEU A 334 28.22 11.76 -3.64
CA LEU A 334 27.24 10.69 -3.85
C LEU A 334 26.56 10.85 -5.21
N GLY A 335 26.18 12.07 -5.59
CA GLY A 335 25.64 12.36 -6.91
C GLY A 335 26.52 11.92 -8.08
N LEU A 336 27.84 12.09 -7.97
CA LEU A 336 28.80 11.65 -8.98
C LEU A 336 28.95 10.12 -9.08
N VAL A 337 28.79 9.40 -7.97
CA VAL A 337 28.83 7.92 -7.96
C VAL A 337 27.57 7.33 -8.61
N MET A 338 26.50 8.11 -8.68
CA MET A 338 25.18 7.67 -9.14
C MET A 338 24.91 7.88 -10.63
N THR A 339 25.72 8.68 -11.29
CA THR A 339 25.68 8.95 -12.74
C THR A 339 26.81 8.23 -13.43
#